data_AF-A0A449A4S0-F1
#
_entry.id   AF-A0A449A4S0-F1
#
_cell.length_a   1.000
_cell.length_b   1.000
_cell.length_c   1.000
_cell.angle_alpha   90.00
_cell.angle_beta   90.00
_cell.angle_gamma   90.00
#
_symmetry.space_group_name_H-M   'P 1'
#
loop_
_entity.id
_entity.type
_entity.pdbx_description
1 polymer ?
#
loop_
_entity_poly.entity_id
_entity_poly.type
_entity_poly.pdbx_seq_one_letter_code
_entity_poly.pdbx_strand_id
1 'polypeptide(L)'
;MRKIQNREIKIPYWIFTEGHSEAKYFELLFQKLRLPNAKINTIVLKNKGNNWAIKTKRKIIENKIAKNKAVLYLVFDKDDLPEEKFQKRKH
;
A
#
# COMPACT_ATOMS: atom_id res chain seq x y z
N MET A 1 -25.77 -27.21 -17.60
CA MET A 1 -25.14 -26.95 -16.29
C MET A 1 -24.15 -25.80 -16.43
N ARG A 2 -24.41 -24.62 -15.85
CA ARG A 2 -23.44 -23.50 -15.85
C ARG A 2 -22.41 -23.74 -14.75
N LYS A 3 -21.16 -24.01 -15.12
CA LYS A 3 -20.03 -23.99 -14.18
C LYS A 3 -19.85 -22.55 -13.69
N ILE A 4 -20.37 -22.23 -12.52
CA ILE A 4 -19.98 -21.01 -11.81
C ILE A 4 -18.53 -21.25 -11.38
N GLN A 5 -17.59 -20.73 -12.16
CA GLN A 5 -16.20 -20.63 -11.72
C GLN A 5 -16.21 -19.65 -10.55
N ASN A 6 -16.13 -20.17 -9.32
CA ASN A 6 -15.81 -19.39 -8.12
C ASN A 6 -14.41 -18.79 -8.32
N ARG A 7 -14.31 -17.66 -9.02
CA ARG A 7 -13.10 -16.85 -9.00
C ARG A 7 -13.05 -16.19 -7.63
N GLU A 8 -12.25 -16.73 -6.72
CA GLU A 8 -11.90 -16.05 -5.47
C GLU A 8 -11.38 -14.66 -5.83
N ILE A 9 -12.16 -13.64 -5.46
CA ILE A 9 -11.81 -12.25 -5.71
C ILE A 9 -10.65 -11.93 -4.76
N LYS A 10 -9.42 -11.94 -5.29
CA LYS A 10 -8.24 -11.54 -4.53
C LYS A 10 -8.34 -10.07 -4.14
N ILE A 11 -8.17 -9.80 -2.86
CA ILE A 11 -8.18 -8.43 -2.33
C ILE A 11 -6.90 -7.73 -2.80
N PRO A 12 -6.99 -6.57 -3.50
CA PRO A 12 -5.81 -5.85 -3.93
C PRO A 12 -5.21 -5.05 -2.75
N TYR A 13 -3.94 -5.30 -2.46
CA TYR A 13 -3.14 -4.55 -1.51
C TYR A 13 -2.11 -3.72 -2.29
N TRP A 14 -2.01 -2.44 -1.98
CA TRP A 14 -0.98 -1.57 -2.53
C TRP A 14 -0.09 -1.05 -1.41
N ILE A 15 1.20 -1.30 -1.53
CA ILE A 15 2.20 -0.86 -0.56
C ILE A 15 3.09 0.15 -1.24
N PHE A 16 3.09 1.34 -0.68
CA PHE A 16 3.84 2.48 -1.16
C PHE A 16 5.05 2.67 -0.25
N THR A 17 6.23 2.65 -0.85
CA THR A 17 7.53 2.69 -0.16
C THR A 17 8.36 3.85 -0.67
N GLU A 18 9.27 4.37 0.14
CA GLU A 18 10.21 5.40 -0.28
C GLU A 18 11.29 4.84 -1.22
N GLY A 19 11.89 3.72 -0.83
CA GLY A 19 13.04 3.14 -1.50
C GLY A 19 12.79 1.73 -2.03
N HIS A 20 13.81 1.23 -2.73
CA HIS A 20 13.80 -0.13 -3.28
C HIS A 20 14.03 -1.18 -2.20
N SER A 21 14.71 -0.83 -1.10
CA SER A 21 15.01 -1.74 0.00
C SER A 21 13.73 -2.19 0.70
N GLU A 22 12.86 -1.25 1.07
CA GLU A 22 11.58 -1.51 1.71
C GLU A 22 10.68 -2.28 0.75
N ALA A 23 10.65 -1.88 -0.53
CA ALA A 23 9.88 -2.58 -1.53
C ALA A 23 10.28 -4.07 -1.63
N LYS A 24 11.59 -4.33 -1.64
CA LYS A 24 12.12 -5.69 -1.73
C LYS A 24 11.82 -6.51 -0.49
N TYR A 25 11.90 -5.90 0.69
CA TYR A 25 11.52 -6.54 1.95
C TYR A 25 10.07 -7.06 1.89
N PHE A 26 9.14 -6.21 1.47
CA PHE A 26 7.73 -6.60 1.37
C PHE A 26 7.48 -7.67 0.31
N GLU A 27 8.12 -7.57 -0.87
CA GLU A 27 8.04 -8.64 -1.88
C GLU A 27 8.43 -10.01 -1.30
N LEU A 28 9.55 -10.08 -0.60
CA LEU A 28 10.05 -11.32 0.01
C LEU A 28 9.13 -11.81 1.14
N LEU A 29 8.66 -10.89 1.99
CA LEU A 29 7.76 -11.21 3.08
C LEU A 29 6.48 -11.88 2.56
N PHE A 30 5.91 -11.36 1.47
CA PHE A 30 4.67 -11.92 0.92
C PHE A 30 4.86 -13.26 0.22
N GLN A 31 6.00 -13.46 -0.44
CA GLN A 31 6.36 -14.78 -0.96
C GLN A 31 6.44 -15.81 0.17
N LYS A 32 6.98 -15.41 1.32
CA LYS A 32 7.09 -16.27 2.51
C LYS A 32 5.73 -16.56 3.16
N LEU A 33 4.86 -15.55 3.26
CA LEU A 33 3.54 -15.68 3.90
C LEU A 33 2.52 -16.43 3.05
N ARG A 34 2.76 -16.61 1.74
CA ARG A 34 1.91 -17.38 0.82
C ARG A 34 0.42 -17.02 0.92
N LEU A 35 0.08 -15.74 0.86
CA LEU A 35 -1.30 -15.26 1.00
C LEU A 35 -2.11 -15.55 -0.28
N PRO A 36 -2.99 -16.57 -0.32
CA PRO A 36 -3.63 -17.01 -1.56
C PRO A 36 -4.68 -16.00 -2.07
N ASN A 37 -5.31 -15.29 -1.14
CA ASN A 37 -6.43 -14.36 -1.38
C ASN A 37 -6.00 -12.89 -1.48
N ALA A 38 -4.70 -12.61 -1.55
CA ALA A 38 -4.15 -11.26 -1.68
C ALA A 38 -3.50 -11.07 -3.06
N LYS A 39 -3.79 -9.95 -3.72
CA LYS A 39 -3.00 -9.45 -4.86
C LYS A 39 -2.21 -8.25 -4.39
N ILE A 40 -0.91 -8.43 -4.21
CA ILE A 40 -0.07 -7.40 -3.60
C ILE A 40 0.75 -6.71 -4.68
N ASN A 41 0.73 -5.39 -4.66
CA ASN A 41 1.47 -4.54 -5.57
C ASN A 41 2.31 -3.57 -4.75
N THR A 42 3.62 -3.63 -4.91
CA THR A 42 4.54 -2.72 -4.23
C THR A 42 4.97 -1.63 -5.20
N ILE A 43 4.90 -0.37 -4.78
CA ILE A 43 5.30 0.78 -5.57
C ILE A 43 6.37 1.55 -4.80
N VAL A 44 7.51 1.76 -5.45
CA VAL A 44 8.55 2.69 -5.00
C VAL A 44 8.19 4.09 -5.47
N LEU A 45 8.12 5.03 -4.55
CA LEU A 45 7.81 6.42 -4.84
C LEU A 45 9.10 7.22 -4.81
N LYS A 46 9.58 7.62 -6.00
CA LYS A 46 10.80 8.41 -6.17
C LYS A 46 10.70 9.87 -5.69
N ASN A 47 9.85 10.16 -4.71
CA ASN A 47 9.68 11.50 -4.16
C ASN A 47 10.52 11.62 -2.90
N LYS A 48 11.59 12.41 -2.95
CA LYS A 48 12.46 12.68 -1.81
C LYS A 48 11.93 13.83 -0.94
N GLY A 49 12.12 13.75 0.37
CA GLY A 49 11.94 14.84 1.36
C GLY A 49 10.63 14.81 2.17
N ASN A 50 10.64 15.39 3.38
CA ASN A 50 9.67 15.28 4.51
C ASN A 50 8.15 15.50 4.24
N ASN A 51 7.73 15.76 3.01
CA ASN A 51 6.32 15.93 2.63
C ASN A 51 5.86 14.95 1.54
N TRP A 52 6.70 13.99 1.15
CA TRP A 52 6.39 13.04 0.09
C TRP A 52 5.20 12.14 0.45
N ALA A 53 5.13 11.68 1.70
CA ALA A 53 4.03 10.85 2.21
C ALA A 53 2.65 11.50 2.00
N ILE A 54 2.55 12.81 2.26
CA ILE A 54 1.31 13.58 2.11
C ILE A 54 0.95 13.77 0.63
N LYS A 55 1.94 14.11 -0.21
CA LYS A 55 1.75 14.25 -1.67
C LYS A 55 1.30 12.93 -2.30
N THR A 56 1.88 11.83 -1.84
CA THR A 56 1.53 10.48 -2.26
C THR A 56 0.11 10.11 -1.85
N LYS A 57 -0.27 10.34 -0.58
CA LYS A 57 -1.64 10.10 -0.10
C LYS A 57 -2.66 10.82 -0.97
N ARG A 58 -2.39 12.09 -1.30
CA ARG A 58 -3.24 12.91 -2.17
C ARG A 58 -3.35 12.31 -3.58
N LYS A 59 -2.22 11.94 -4.20
CA LYS A 59 -2.21 11.28 -5.53
C LYS A 59 -2.98 9.95 -5.53
N ILE A 60 -2.89 9.14 -4.48
CA ILE A 60 -3.58 7.84 -4.40
C ILE A 60 -5.10 8.03 -4.32
N ILE A 61 -5.56 9.02 -3.54
CA ILE A 61 -6.97 9.38 -3.41
C ILE A 61 -7.50 9.94 -4.74
N GLU A 62 -6.77 10.89 -5.34
CA GLU A 62 -7.16 11.54 -6.61
C GLU A 62 -7.18 10.56 -7.78
N ASN A 63 -6.23 9.61 -7.86
CA ASN A 63 -6.17 8.59 -8.92
C ASN A 63 -7.16 7.44 -8.75
N LYS A 64 -8.11 7.52 -7.80
CA LYS A 64 -9.18 6.52 -7.64
C LYS A 64 -8.68 5.09 -7.43
N ILE A 65 -7.44 4.88 -6.94
CA ILE A 65 -6.96 3.54 -6.53
C ILE A 65 -7.90 2.97 -5.43
N ALA A 66 -8.52 3.85 -4.65
CA ALA A 66 -9.56 3.54 -3.68
C ALA A 66 -10.87 2.97 -4.27
N LYS A 67 -11.14 3.08 -5.58
CA LYS A 67 -12.40 2.59 -6.18
C LYS A 67 -12.58 1.07 -6.13
N ASN A 68 -11.51 0.31 -5.90
CA ASN A 68 -11.51 -1.16 -6.02
C ASN A 68 -11.38 -1.92 -4.70
N LYS A 69 -12.01 -1.44 -3.60
CA LYS A 69 -11.90 -2.03 -2.25
C LYS A 69 -10.44 -2.36 -1.87
N ALA A 70 -9.51 -1.57 -2.41
CA ALA A 70 -8.10 -1.83 -2.29
C ALA A 70 -7.62 -1.36 -0.92
N VAL A 71 -6.80 -2.16 -0.27
CA VAL A 71 -6.15 -1.79 0.98
C VAL A 71 -4.84 -1.07 0.63
N LEU A 72 -4.65 0.11 1.21
CA LEU A 72 -3.55 1.00 0.88
C LEU A 72 -2.65 1.15 2.11
N TYR A 73 -1.37 0.82 1.97
CA TYR A 73 -0.34 1.01 2.99
C TYR A 73 0.69 2.00 2.48
N LEU A 74 1.05 2.96 3.34
CA LEU A 74 2.16 3.88 3.10
C LEU A 74 3.22 3.60 4.15
N VAL A 75 4.41 3.24 3.71
CA VAL A 75 5.54 2.86 4.56
C VAL A 75 6.65 3.88 4.34
N PHE A 76 7.12 4.45 5.45
CA PHE A 76 8.11 5.50 5.51
C PHE A 76 8.90 5.33 6.82
N ASP A 77 10.12 5.83 6.83
CA ASP A 77 10.94 5.84 8.05
C ASP A 77 10.36 6.78 9.08
N LYS A 78 10.48 6.43 10.37
CA LYS A 78 9.85 7.19 11.46
C LYS A 78 10.29 8.67 11.45
N ASP A 79 11.53 8.94 11.07
CA ASP A 79 12.14 10.27 11.12
C ASP A 79 11.66 11.21 9.99
N ASP A 80 11.00 10.65 8.97
CA ASP A 80 10.56 11.39 7.79
C ASP A 80 9.29 12.22 8.02
N LEU A 81 8.60 12.01 9.15
CA LEU A 81 7.35 12.69 9.46
C LEU A 81 7.36 13.29 10.87
N PRO A 82 7.07 14.60 11.01
CA PRO A 82 6.80 15.17 12.33
C PRO A 82 5.53 14.53 12.91
N GLU A 83 5.64 14.01 14.14
CA GLU A 83 4.61 13.26 14.88
C GLU A 83 3.22 13.93 14.87
N GLU A 84 3.16 15.26 14.73
CA GLU A 84 1.93 16.05 14.68
C GLU A 84 1.02 15.79 13.46
N LYS A 85 1.54 15.22 12.36
CA LYS A 85 0.78 15.11 11.10
C LYS A 85 -0.11 13.88 10.98
N PHE A 86 0.02 12.90 11.89
CA PHE A 86 -0.93 11.81 12.03
C PHE A 86 -1.72 12.00 13.31
N GLN A 87 -2.76 12.84 13.25
CA GLN A 87 -3.74 12.89 14.32
C GLN A 87 -4.29 11.48 14.54
N LYS A 88 -3.95 10.87 15.68
CA LYS A 88 -4.67 9.72 16.22
C LYS A 88 -6.13 10.13 16.20
N ARG A 89 -6.97 9.42 15.44
CA ARG A 89 -8.41 9.52 15.65
C ARG A 89 -8.62 9.09 17.10
N LYS A 90 -8.90 10.05 17.98
CA LYS A 90 -9.42 9.77 19.31
C LYS A 90 -10.76 9.07 19.06
N HIS A 91 -10.82 7.81 19.47
CA HIS A 91 -12.05 7.02 19.45
C HIS A 91 -12.97 7.48 20.58
#